data_AF-A0AAN5B1S2-F1
#
_entry.id   AF-A0AAN5B1S2-F1
#
_cell.length_a   1.000
_cell.length_b   1.000
_cell.length_c   1.000
_cell.angle_alpha   90.00
_cell.angle_beta   90.00
_cell.angle_gamma   90.00
#
_symmetry.space_group_name_H-M   'P 1'
#
loop_
_entity.id
_entity.type
_entity.pdbx_description
1 polymer ?
#
loop_
_entity_poly.entity_id
_entity_poly.type
_entity_poly.pdbx_seq_one_letter_code
_entity_poly.pdbx_strand_id
1 'polypeptide(L)'
;MFYAISWFLSLTLLALWSLACWGMHAMAVWAVSSAGALAGGTSAMNAVVVPDWIRGWIPPELAREFAAMIASAGPMVQAALDTVPALAGAVTVLAWALWGLGAVILLAVAFGVHVLIALLKGQRTAHGAPRATVVQ
;
A
#
# COMPACT_ATOMS: atom_id res chain seq x y z
N MET A 1 -22.71 -0.40 -22.77
CA MET A 1 -22.54 -0.96 -21.41
C MET A 1 -21.11 -1.40 -21.11
N PHE A 2 -20.42 -2.11 -22.02
CA PHE A 2 -19.01 -2.50 -21.85
C PHE A 2 -18.05 -1.36 -21.47
N TYR A 3 -18.26 -0.15 -21.98
CA TYR A 3 -17.44 1.02 -21.65
C TYR A 3 -17.55 1.42 -20.17
N ALA A 4 -18.75 1.36 -19.58
CA ALA A 4 -18.97 1.67 -18.17
C ALA A 4 -18.37 0.61 -17.25
N ILE A 5 -18.45 -0.67 -17.63
CA ILE A 5 -17.85 -1.78 -16.87
C ILE A 5 -16.33 -1.70 -16.88
N SER A 6 -15.72 -1.38 -18.03
CA SER A 6 -14.27 -1.16 -18.15
C SER A 6 -13.79 0.01 -17.29
N TRP A 7 -14.55 1.11 -17.24
CA TRP A 7 -14.27 2.25 -16.38
C TRP A 7 -14.36 1.87 -14.90
N PHE A 8 -15.45 1.20 -14.53
CA PHE A 8 -15.68 0.77 -13.15
C PHE A 8 -14.57 -0.17 -12.68
N LEU A 9 -14.20 -1.16 -13.49
CA LEU A 9 -13.13 -2.09 -13.17
C LEU A 9 -11.78 -1.38 -12.98
N SER A 10 -11.46 -0.41 -13.84
CA SER A 10 -10.22 0.38 -13.73
C SER A 10 -10.20 1.24 -12.46
N LEU A 11 -11.33 1.87 -12.11
CA LEU A 11 -11.47 2.63 -10.87
C LEU A 11 -11.38 1.74 -9.64
N THR A 12 -12.01 0.57 -9.65
CA THR A 12 -11.93 -0.40 -8.55
C THR A 12 -10.50 -0.90 -8.36
N LEU A 13 -9.80 -1.25 -9.44
CA LEU A 13 -8.38 -1.64 -9.38
C LEU A 13 -7.50 -0.52 -8.81
N LEU A 14 -7.72 0.71 -9.25
CA LEU A 14 -7.00 1.88 -8.74
C LEU A 14 -7.28 2.14 -7.26
N ALA A 15 -8.54 1.96 -6.84
CA ALA A 15 -8.95 2.08 -5.45
C ALA A 15 -8.31 0.99 -4.58
N LEU A 16 -8.34 -0.27 -4.99
CA LEU A 16 -7.67 -1.37 -4.28
C LEU A 16 -6.16 -1.15 -4.19
N TRP A 17 -5.52 -0.73 -5.28
CA TRP A 17 -4.09 -0.43 -5.32
C TRP A 17 -3.72 0.71 -4.37
N SER A 18 -4.53 1.78 -4.37
CA SER A 18 -4.34 2.91 -3.46
C SER A 18 -4.53 2.48 -2.01
N LEU A 19 -5.58 1.72 -1.71
CA LEU A 19 -5.85 1.22 -0.37
C LEU A 19 -4.72 0.33 0.15
N ALA A 20 -4.15 -0.54 -0.70
CA ALA A 20 -3.02 -1.38 -0.35
C ALA A 20 -1.75 -0.55 -0.06
N CYS A 21 -1.42 0.43 -0.90
CA CYS A 21 -0.25 1.29 -0.70
C CYS A 21 -0.37 2.11 0.60
N TRP A 22 -1.53 2.75 0.81
CA TRP A 22 -1.78 3.55 2.01
C TRP A 22 -1.89 2.69 3.28
N GLY A 23 -2.47 1.50 3.19
CA GLY A 23 -2.51 0.55 4.30
C GLY A 23 -1.11 0.11 4.73
N MET A 24 -0.25 -0.24 3.76
CA MET A 24 1.14 -0.60 4.05
C MET A 24 1.93 0.57 4.63
N HIS A 25 1.75 1.79 4.11
CA HIS A 25 2.38 2.99 4.66
C HIS A 25 1.90 3.29 6.09
N ALA A 26 0.60 3.18 6.37
CA ALA A 26 0.05 3.38 7.71
C ALA A 26 0.60 2.35 8.72
N MET A 27 0.73 1.09 8.32
CA MET A 27 1.35 0.04 9.15
C MET A 27 2.82 0.35 9.44
N ALA A 28 3.57 0.82 8.44
CA ALA A 28 4.97 1.21 8.61
C ALA A 28 5.13 2.40 9.58
N VAL A 29 4.30 3.44 9.43
CA VAL A 29 4.29 4.60 10.34
C VAL A 29 3.85 4.20 11.75
N TRP A 30 2.85 3.34 11.89
CA TRP A 30 2.42 2.80 13.18
C TRP A 30 3.54 1.99 13.87
N ALA A 31 4.24 1.14 13.12
CA ALA A 31 5.37 0.38 13.65
C ALA A 31 6.51 1.28 14.13
N VAL A 32 6.87 2.32 13.37
CA VAL A 32 7.92 3.28 13.74
C VAL A 32 7.52 4.12 14.95
N SER A 33 6.28 4.63 14.98
CA SER A 33 5.78 5.41 16.13
C SER A 33 5.64 4.58 17.40
N SER A 34 5.31 3.29 17.26
CA SER A 34 5.28 2.33 18.37
C SER A 34 6.68 1.89 18.79
N ALA A 35 7.68 1.98 17.92
CA ALA A 35 9.04 1.54 18.23
C ALA A 35 9.65 2.27 19.44
N GLY A 36 9.32 3.54 19.66
CA GLY A 36 9.71 4.27 20.88
C GLY A 36 9.05 3.76 22.15
N ALA A 37 7.76 3.38 22.09
CA ALA A 37 7.06 2.75 23.20
C ALA A 37 7.57 1.32 23.49
N LEU A 38 8.04 0.62 22.45
CA LEU A 38 8.70 -0.68 22.55
C LEU A 38 10.14 -0.57 23.07
N ALA A 39 10.90 0.47 22.69
CA ALA A 39 12.28 0.68 23.10
C ALA A 39 12.45 1.23 24.52
N GLY A 40 11.40 1.82 25.11
CA GLY A 40 11.37 2.36 26.48
C GLY A 40 11.52 1.34 27.61
N GLY A 41 11.88 0.09 27.30
CA GLY A 41 12.13 -0.97 28.27
C GLY A 41 10.92 -1.86 28.54
N THR A 42 11.22 -3.08 28.98
CA THR A 42 10.29 -4.19 29.26
C THR A 42 9.06 -3.79 30.08
N SER A 43 9.16 -2.75 30.93
CA SER A 43 8.04 -2.25 31.74
C SER A 43 6.97 -1.51 30.94
N ALA A 44 7.34 -0.76 29.90
CA ALA A 44 6.39 -0.05 29.03
C ALA A 44 5.70 -1.02 28.06
N MET A 45 6.44 -1.98 27.50
CA MET A 45 5.88 -3.09 26.73
C MET A 45 4.89 -3.94 27.55
N ASN A 46 5.19 -4.20 28.83
CA ASN A 46 4.32 -5.02 29.67
C ASN A 46 2.99 -4.34 30.01
N ALA A 47 2.90 -3.01 29.93
CA ALA A 47 1.66 -2.24 30.14
C ALA A 47 0.86 -2.04 28.85
N VAL A 48 1.53 -1.94 27.69
CA VAL A 48 0.88 -1.71 26.39
C VAL A 48 0.49 -3.01 25.68
N VAL A 49 1.30 -4.08 25.80
CA VAL A 49 1.10 -5.35 25.07
C VAL A 49 0.37 -6.39 25.91
N VAL A 50 0.48 -6.35 27.24
CA VAL A 50 -0.13 -7.33 28.13
C VAL A 50 -1.09 -6.63 29.09
N PRO A 51 -2.40 -6.60 28.75
CA PRO A 51 -3.43 -6.15 29.67
C PRO A 51 -3.33 -6.84 31.02
N ASP A 52 -3.65 -6.15 32.13
CA ASP A 52 -3.50 -6.68 33.49
C ASP A 52 -4.28 -8.00 33.71
N TRP A 53 -5.38 -8.20 32.98
CA TRP A 53 -6.17 -9.44 33.00
C TRP A 53 -5.44 -10.65 32.38
N ILE A 54 -4.45 -10.43 31.52
CA ILE A 54 -3.59 -11.49 30.95
C ILE A 54 -2.43 -11.83 31.88
N ARG A 55 -1.91 -10.86 32.66
CA ARG A 55 -0.75 -11.09 33.53
C ARG A 55 -0.99 -12.17 34.60
N GLY A 56 -2.21 -12.30 35.10
CA GLY A 56 -2.56 -13.34 36.07
C GLY A 56 -2.53 -14.77 35.51
N TRP A 57 -2.52 -14.91 34.18
CA TRP A 57 -2.58 -16.19 33.47
C TRP A 57 -1.23 -16.64 32.91
N ILE A 58 -0.20 -15.79 32.94
CA ILE A 58 1.13 -16.11 32.41
C ILE A 58 2.02 -16.66 33.54
N PRO A 59 2.56 -17.88 33.41
CA PRO A 59 3.55 -18.41 34.35
C PRO A 59 4.82 -17.54 34.37
N PRO A 60 5.42 -17.31 35.55
CA PRO A 60 6.57 -16.41 35.69
C PRO A 60 7.80 -16.86 34.89
N GLU A 61 7.94 -18.16 34.64
CA GLU A 61 8.99 -18.76 33.80
C GLU A 61 8.83 -18.35 32.34
N LEU A 62 7.61 -18.41 31.80
CA LEU A 62 7.31 -18.01 30.43
C LEU A 62 7.50 -16.50 30.24
N ALA A 63 7.12 -15.70 31.24
CA ALA A 63 7.38 -14.26 31.23
C ALA A 63 8.89 -13.94 31.20
N ARG A 64 9.70 -14.70 31.93
CA ARG A 64 11.17 -14.57 31.91
C ARG A 64 11.79 -14.94 30.57
N GLU A 65 11.35 -16.04 29.97
CA GLU A 65 11.84 -16.46 28.65
C GLU A 65 11.47 -15.45 27.56
N PHE A 66 10.24 -14.93 27.59
CA PHE A 66 9.82 -13.86 26.69
C PHE A 66 10.64 -12.58 26.91
N ALA A 67 10.85 -12.17 28.15
CA ALA A 67 11.67 -11.00 28.46
C ALA A 67 13.12 -11.19 27.99
N ALA A 68 13.69 -12.39 28.12
CA ALA A 68 15.03 -12.71 27.63
C ALA A 68 15.12 -12.70 26.09
N MET A 69 14.10 -13.23 25.39
CA MET A 69 14.00 -13.15 23.93
C MET A 69 13.84 -11.72 23.43
N ILE A 70 13.07 -10.88 24.13
CA ILE A 70 12.92 -9.47 23.78
C ILE A 70 14.22 -8.71 24.05
N ALA A 71 14.88 -8.98 25.19
CA ALA A 71 16.15 -8.36 25.54
C ALA A 71 17.26 -8.72 24.54
N SER A 72 17.28 -9.94 23.99
CA SER A 72 18.25 -10.33 22.96
C SER A 72 18.01 -9.62 21.63
N ALA A 73 16.78 -9.20 21.35
CA ALA A 73 16.43 -8.37 20.19
C ALA A 73 16.74 -6.88 20.38
N GLY A 74 17.02 -6.42 21.61
CA GLY A 74 17.28 -5.02 21.95
C GLY A 74 18.34 -4.32 21.07
N PRO A 75 19.51 -4.92 20.80
CA PRO A 75 20.52 -4.33 19.93
C PRO A 75 20.06 -4.19 18.47
N MET A 76 19.26 -5.13 17.97
CA MET A 76 18.70 -5.08 16.62
C MET A 76 17.63 -3.99 16.51
N VAL A 77 16.82 -3.81 17.55
CA VAL A 77 15.83 -2.72 17.66
C VAL A 77 16.53 -1.36 17.73
N GLN A 78 17.62 -1.23 18.50
CA GLN A 78 18.41 0.00 18.54
C GLN A 78 19.06 0.32 17.19
N ALA A 79 19.69 -0.67 16.53
CA ALA A 79 20.28 -0.47 15.21
C ALA A 79 19.22 -0.08 14.15
N ALA A 80 18.01 -0.65 14.25
CA ALA A 80 16.88 -0.22 13.43
C ALA A 80 16.49 1.23 13.76
N LEU A 81 16.35 1.59 15.04
CA LEU A 81 16.00 2.96 15.47
C LEU A 81 17.05 4.01 15.07
N ASP A 82 18.34 3.68 15.07
CA ASP A 82 19.40 4.59 14.63
C ASP A 82 19.35 4.85 13.11
N THR A 83 18.82 3.90 12.33
CA THR A 83 18.65 4.02 10.88
C THR A 83 17.27 4.58 10.49
N VAL A 84 16.28 4.51 11.39
CA VAL A 84 14.89 4.95 11.18
C VAL A 84 14.74 6.42 10.74
N PRO A 85 15.48 7.43 11.25
CA PRO A 85 15.30 8.82 10.82
C PRO A 85 15.61 9.03 9.33
N ALA A 86 16.63 8.32 8.81
CA ALA A 86 16.97 8.33 7.40
C ALA A 86 15.98 7.50 6.56
N LEU A 87 15.48 6.38 7.10
CA LEU A 87 14.48 5.54 6.44
C LEU A 87 13.09 6.17 6.40
N ALA A 88 12.66 6.94 7.40
CA ALA A 88 11.31 7.51 7.46
C ALA A 88 11.03 8.46 6.27
N GLY A 89 12.03 9.26 5.87
CA GLY A 89 11.97 10.08 4.66
C GLY A 89 11.94 9.23 3.40
N ALA A 90 12.80 8.21 3.31
CA ALA A 90 12.88 7.31 2.16
C ALA A 90 11.61 6.45 1.98
N VAL A 91 10.98 5.99 3.07
CA VAL A 91 9.75 5.20 3.06
C VAL A 91 8.58 6.03 2.51
N THR A 92 8.51 7.31 2.88
CA THR A 92 7.48 8.21 2.33
C THR A 92 7.71 8.49 0.85
N VAL A 93 8.96 8.73 0.44
CA VAL A 93 9.32 8.92 -0.99
C VAL A 93 9.07 7.65 -1.81
N LEU A 94 9.42 6.47 -1.27
CA LEU A 94 9.15 5.17 -1.90
C LEU A 94 7.65 4.89 -1.99
N ALA A 95 6.87 5.24 -0.97
CA ALA A 95 5.41 5.13 -1.01
C ALA A 95 4.82 6.00 -2.13
N TRP A 96 5.28 7.25 -2.25
CA TRP A 96 4.87 8.15 -3.35
C TRP A 96 5.31 7.64 -4.72
N ALA A 97 6.55 7.14 -4.85
CA ALA A 97 7.08 6.61 -6.10
C ALA A 97 6.35 5.34 -6.55
N LEU A 98 6.11 4.41 -5.64
CA LEU A 98 5.43 3.14 -5.91
C LEU A 98 3.95 3.36 -6.20
N TRP A 99 3.29 4.25 -5.44
CA TRP A 99 1.92 4.66 -5.69
C TRP A 99 1.80 5.38 -7.04
N GLY A 100 2.64 6.37 -7.30
CA GLY A 100 2.64 7.16 -8.53
C GLY A 100 2.91 6.31 -9.77
N LEU A 101 3.87 5.39 -9.70
CA LEU A 101 4.19 4.47 -10.79
C LEU A 101 2.99 3.56 -11.11
N GLY A 102 2.38 2.96 -10.08
CA GLY A 102 1.19 2.11 -10.26
C GLY A 102 -0.01 2.89 -10.82
N ALA A 103 -0.25 4.10 -10.32
CA ALA A 103 -1.32 4.97 -10.80
C ALA A 103 -1.13 5.35 -12.28
N VAL A 104 0.09 5.74 -12.67
CA VAL A 104 0.41 6.10 -14.07
C VAL A 104 0.24 4.90 -15.00
N ILE A 105 0.72 3.71 -14.62
CA ILE A 105 0.57 2.49 -15.43
C ILE A 105 -0.91 2.13 -15.60
N LEU A 106 -1.69 2.13 -14.51
CA LEU A 106 -3.12 1.80 -14.57
C LEU A 106 -3.90 2.82 -15.42
N LEU A 107 -3.60 4.12 -15.28
CA LEU A 107 -4.20 5.16 -16.10
C LEU A 107 -3.81 5.03 -17.58
N ALA A 108 -2.53 4.78 -17.88
CA ALA A 108 -2.05 4.60 -19.24
C ALA A 108 -2.73 3.40 -19.92
N VAL A 109 -2.91 2.29 -19.22
CA VAL A 109 -3.63 1.11 -19.72
C VAL A 109 -5.11 1.45 -19.97
N ALA A 110 -5.77 2.09 -19.01
CA ALA A 110 -7.18 2.48 -19.15
C ALA A 110 -7.38 3.42 -20.35
N PHE A 111 -6.52 4.42 -20.50
CA PHE A 111 -6.57 5.38 -21.60
C PHE A 111 -6.24 4.73 -22.94
N GLY A 112 -5.21 3.87 -23.00
CA GLY A 112 -4.78 3.18 -24.21
C GLY A 112 -5.86 2.28 -24.78
N VAL A 113 -6.54 1.51 -23.92
CA VAL A 113 -7.70 0.68 -24.32
C VAL A 113 -8.83 1.55 -24.88
N HIS A 114 -9.09 2.71 -24.28
CA HIS A 114 -10.15 3.62 -24.74
C HIS A 114 -9.85 4.28 -26.08
N VAL A 115 -8.61 4.74 -26.27
CA VAL A 115 -8.16 5.32 -27.54
C VAL A 115 -8.22 4.27 -28.65
N LEU A 116 -7.77 3.03 -28.39
CA LEU A 116 -7.84 1.95 -29.38
C LEU A 116 -9.28 1.64 -29.80
N ILE A 117 -10.22 1.59 -28.84
CA ILE A 117 -11.65 1.38 -29.13
C ILE A 117 -12.22 2.55 -29.95
N ALA A 118 -11.88 3.79 -29.61
CA ALA A 118 -12.34 4.97 -30.34
C ALA A 118 -11.83 4.99 -31.80
N LEU A 119 -10.55 4.66 -32.01
CA LEU A 119 -9.93 4.56 -33.33
C LEU A 119 -10.56 3.44 -34.16
N LEU A 120 -10.75 2.26 -33.58
CA LEU A 120 -11.40 1.12 -34.25
C LEU A 120 -12.86 1.42 -34.63
N LYS A 121 -13.57 2.21 -33.82
CA LYS A 121 -14.95 2.65 -34.12
C LYS A 121 -14.98 3.71 -35.22
N GLY A 122 -14.05 4.66 -35.21
CA GLY A 122 -13.89 5.70 -36.24
C GLY A 122 -13.57 5.14 -37.62
N GLN A 123 -12.74 4.09 -37.70
CA GLN A 123 -12.42 3.40 -38.95
C GLN A 123 -13.64 2.71 -39.57
N ARG A 124 -14.48 2.08 -38.74
CA ARG A 124 -15.74 1.43 -39.18
C ARG A 124 -16.76 2.45 -39.68
N THR A 125 -16.85 3.61 -39.06
CA THR A 125 -17.74 4.69 -39.53
C THR A 125 -17.25 5.34 -40.83
N ALA A 126 -15.92 5.45 -41.02
CA ALA A 126 -15.34 6.00 -42.25
C ALA A 126 -15.44 5.03 -43.45
N HIS A 127 -15.28 3.71 -43.23
CA HIS A 127 -15.48 2.69 -44.26
C HIS A 127 -16.96 2.42 -44.59
N GLY A 128 -17.90 2.85 -43.74
CA GLY A 128 -19.33 2.72 -43.95
C GLY A 128 -20.00 3.95 -44.58
N ALA A 129 -19.27 5.04 -44.82
CA ALA A 129 -19.81 6.22 -45.50
C ALA A 129 -20.01 5.87 -46.99
N PRO A 130 -21.24 5.87 -47.53
CA PRO A 130 -21.45 5.61 -48.94
C PRO A 130 -20.74 6.71 -49.73
N ARG A 131 -19.86 6.30 -50.65
CA ARG A 131 -19.37 7.17 -51.73
C ARG A 131 -20.60 7.75 -52.41
N ALA A 132 -20.94 9.00 -52.11
CA ALA A 132 -21.92 9.74 -52.87
C ALA A 132 -21.36 9.85 -54.28
N THR A 133 -21.84 8.99 -55.17
CA THR A 133 -21.61 9.06 -56.61
C THR A 133 -22.12 10.40 -57.10
N VAL A 134 -21.21 11.33 -57.36
CA VAL A 134 -21.48 12.48 -58.22
C VAL A 134 -21.48 11.95 -59.64
N VAL A 135 -22.67 11.71 -60.19
CA VAL A 135 -22.88 11.52 -61.62
C VAL A 135 -23.12 12.91 -62.20
N GLN A 136 -22.19 13.37 -63.04
CA GLN A 136 -22.43 14.43 -64.02
C GLN A 136 -22.67 13.78 -65.38
#